data_AF-A0A843VPT0-F1
#
_entry.id   AF-A0A843VPT0-F1
#
_cell.length_a   1.000
_cell.length_b   1.000
_cell.length_c   1.000
_cell.angle_alpha   90.00
_cell.angle_beta   90.00
_cell.angle_gamma   90.00
#
_symmetry.space_group_name_H-M   'P 1'
#
loop_
_entity.id
_entity.type
_entity.pdbx_description
1 polymer ?
#
loop_
_entity_poly.entity_id
_entity_poly.type
_entity_poly.pdbx_seq_one_letter_code
_entity_poly.pdbx_strand_id
1 'polypeptide(L)'
;MAEEKMYTVTEFNIYCNKAFLAKAATNYFEALLQSSNNSVEESLLEVIPDVISLDQNSTLCKCPDLEEVKRDVWALNGNSAPGPDGFTGSFFTSCWDIVGTDTSARRPYWRQ
;
A
#
# COMPACT_ATOMS: atom_id res chain seq x y z
N MET A 1 -61.68 -4.06 -3.45
CA MET A 1 -60.41 -3.95 -4.20
C MET A 1 -59.47 -3.07 -3.40
N ALA A 2 -58.53 -3.68 -2.69
CA ALA A 2 -57.24 -3.11 -2.29
C ALA A 2 -56.50 -4.22 -1.53
N GLU A 3 -55.61 -4.92 -2.22
CA GLU A 3 -54.68 -5.87 -1.61
C GLU A 3 -53.53 -5.06 -0.98
N GLU A 4 -53.49 -5.01 0.34
CA GLU A 4 -52.27 -4.61 1.05
C GLU A 4 -51.24 -5.73 0.93
N LYS A 5 -50.25 -5.55 0.06
CA LYS A 5 -49.07 -6.42 0.02
C LYS A 5 -48.23 -6.16 1.26
N MET A 6 -48.32 -7.09 2.22
CA MET A 6 -47.38 -7.26 3.32
C MET A 6 -45.99 -7.61 2.76
N TYR A 7 -45.24 -6.60 2.34
CA TYR A 7 -43.83 -6.74 2.03
C TYR A 7 -43.13 -7.27 3.29
N THR A 8 -42.46 -8.41 3.14
CA THR A 8 -42.09 -9.27 4.25
C THR A 8 -40.95 -8.68 5.07
N VAL A 9 -41.17 -8.56 6.38
CA VAL A 9 -40.23 -8.16 7.43
C VAL A 9 -38.90 -8.96 7.42
N THR A 10 -38.84 -10.08 6.71
CA THR A 10 -37.67 -10.93 6.54
C THR A 10 -36.54 -10.33 5.70
N GLU A 11 -36.80 -9.55 4.66
CA GLU A 11 -35.72 -9.00 3.81
C GLU A 11 -34.96 -7.84 4.48
N PHE A 12 -35.65 -7.03 5.29
CA PHE A 12 -35.04 -5.90 5.99
C PHE A 12 -34.19 -6.33 7.19
N ASN A 13 -34.51 -7.47 7.80
CA ASN A 13 -33.81 -7.98 8.99
C ASN A 13 -32.44 -8.60 8.65
N ILE A 14 -32.21 -8.95 7.37
CA ILE A 14 -30.92 -9.47 6.88
C ILE A 14 -29.86 -8.35 6.85
N TYR A 15 -30.27 -7.11 6.57
CA TYR A 15 -29.35 -5.96 6.49
C TYR A 15 -28.90 -5.41 7.86
N CYS A 16 -29.57 -5.78 8.95
CA CYS A 16 -29.30 -5.19 10.28
C CYS A 16 -28.58 -6.15 11.26
N ASN A 17 -28.36 -7.41 10.89
CA ASN A 17 -27.67 -8.37 11.76
C ASN A 17 -26.16 -8.35 11.49
N LYS A 18 -25.40 -7.71 12.40
CA LYS A 18 -23.94 -7.59 12.31
C LYS A 18 -23.22 -8.94 12.17
N ALA A 19 -23.71 -9.99 12.81
CA ALA A 19 -23.08 -11.31 12.74
C ALA A 19 -23.25 -11.95 11.35
N PHE A 20 -24.40 -11.73 10.72
CA PHE A 20 -24.66 -12.19 9.36
C PHE A 20 -23.79 -11.44 8.34
N LEU A 21 -23.74 -10.11 8.43
CA LEU A 21 -22.90 -9.30 7.54
C LEU A 21 -21.40 -9.63 7.71
N ALA A 22 -20.94 -9.80 8.95
CA ALA A 22 -19.56 -10.21 9.21
C ALA A 22 -19.26 -11.57 8.58
N LYS A 23 -20.17 -12.55 8.71
CA LYS A 23 -19.98 -13.88 8.13
C LYS A 23 -20.02 -13.86 6.60
N ALA A 24 -20.92 -13.08 6.01
CA ALA A 24 -21.00 -12.90 4.56
C ALA A 24 -19.72 -12.23 4.02
N ALA A 25 -19.23 -11.18 4.69
CA ALA A 25 -17.98 -10.51 4.33
C ALA A 25 -16.77 -11.44 4.44
N THR A 26 -16.63 -12.19 5.54
CA THR A 26 -15.52 -13.13 5.72
C THR A 26 -15.52 -14.20 4.64
N ASN A 27 -16.68 -14.79 4.33
CA ASN A 27 -16.77 -15.83 3.32
C ASN A 27 -16.46 -15.29 1.91
N TYR A 28 -16.91 -14.07 1.61
CA TYR A 28 -16.62 -13.40 0.35
C TYR A 28 -15.11 -13.16 0.17
N PHE A 29 -14.45 -12.56 1.17
CA PHE A 29 -13.02 -12.29 1.08
C PHE A 29 -12.17 -13.54 1.16
N GLU A 30 -12.59 -14.57 1.89
CA GLU A 30 -11.92 -15.87 1.92
C GLU A 30 -11.94 -16.52 0.52
N ALA A 31 -13.09 -16.55 -0.15
CA ALA A 31 -13.19 -17.03 -1.52
C ALA A 31 -12.39 -16.16 -2.52
N LEU A 32 -12.43 -14.83 -2.36
CA LEU A 32 -11.68 -13.90 -3.21
C LEU A 32 -10.16 -14.13 -3.08
N LEU A 33 -9.66 -14.26 -1.86
CA LEU A 33 -8.23 -14.45 -1.61
C LEU A 33 -7.76 -15.86 -2.01
N GLN A 34 -8.60 -16.88 -1.85
CA GLN A 34 -8.32 -18.26 -2.30
C GLN A 34 -8.47 -18.46 -3.81
N SER A 35 -9.16 -17.55 -4.52
CA SER A 35 -9.30 -17.62 -5.99
C SER A 35 -8.01 -17.29 -6.75
N SER A 36 -6.93 -16.96 -6.05
CA SER A 36 -5.59 -16.74 -6.61
C SER A 36 -4.81 -18.04 -6.83
N ASN A 37 -5.38 -18.97 -7.59
CA ASN A 37 -4.62 -20.04 -8.26
C ASN A 37 -4.73 -19.92 -9.79
N ASN A 38 -4.89 -18.69 -10.29
CA ASN A 38 -4.64 -18.42 -11.69
C ASN A 38 -3.13 -18.48 -11.85
N SER A 39 -2.62 -19.59 -12.43
CA SER A 39 -1.28 -19.61 -13.01
C SER A 39 -1.15 -18.32 -13.79
N VAL A 40 -0.25 -17.43 -13.36
CA VAL A 40 0.03 -16.21 -14.12
C VAL A 40 0.41 -16.70 -15.50
N GLU A 41 -0.41 -16.32 -16.48
CA GLU A 41 -0.20 -16.71 -17.86
C GLU A 41 1.00 -15.90 -18.31
N GLU A 42 2.18 -16.53 -18.33
CA GLU A 42 3.47 -15.88 -18.55
C GLU A 42 3.50 -15.11 -19.87
N SER A 43 2.68 -15.49 -20.87
CA SER A 43 2.58 -14.76 -22.13
C SER A 43 1.98 -13.35 -21.99
N LEU A 44 1.23 -13.05 -20.92
CA LEU A 44 0.81 -11.68 -20.61
C LEU A 44 1.99 -10.78 -20.25
N LEU A 45 3.08 -11.34 -19.72
CA LEU A 45 4.30 -10.60 -19.40
C LEU A 45 5.11 -10.27 -20.65
N GLU A 46 4.99 -11.06 -21.73
CA GLU A 46 5.65 -10.79 -23.02
C GLU A 46 5.13 -9.52 -23.71
N VAL A 47 3.91 -9.08 -23.37
CA VAL A 47 3.32 -7.83 -23.89
C VAL A 47 3.85 -6.59 -23.16
N ILE A 48 4.46 -6.77 -21.99
CA ILE A 48 5.04 -5.67 -21.21
C ILE A 48 6.43 -5.36 -21.79
N PRO A 49 6.66 -4.16 -22.33
CA PRO A 49 7.96 -3.81 -22.87
C PRO A 49 9.00 -3.68 -21.75
N ASP A 50 10.18 -4.24 -21.98
CA ASP A 50 11.35 -4.01 -21.11
C ASP A 50 11.90 -2.59 -21.32
N VAL A 51 11.42 -1.66 -20.49
CA VAL A 51 11.86 -0.25 -20.53
C VAL A 51 13.10 -0.01 -19.65
N ILE A 52 13.40 -0.94 -18.74
CA ILE A 52 14.48 -0.82 -17.76
C ILE A 52 15.57 -1.83 -18.11
N SER A 53 16.78 -1.35 -18.41
CA SER A 53 17.94 -2.20 -18.62
C SER A 53 18.37 -2.90 -17.32
N LEU A 54 19.08 -4.02 -17.44
CA LEU A 54 19.58 -4.78 -16.29
C LEU A 54 20.43 -3.92 -15.34
N ASP A 55 21.22 -2.98 -15.88
CA ASP A 55 22.06 -2.06 -15.10
C ASP A 55 21.22 -1.02 -14.33
N GLN A 56 20.19 -0.46 -14.98
CA GLN A 56 19.24 0.44 -14.32
C GLN A 56 18.48 -0.30 -13.22
N ASN A 57 18.02 -1.52 -13.48
CA ASN A 57 17.35 -2.33 -12.47
C ASN A 57 18.28 -2.61 -11.27
N SER A 58 19.55 -2.96 -11.54
CA SER A 58 20.56 -3.17 -10.51
C SER A 58 20.80 -1.92 -9.66
N THR A 59 20.80 -0.75 -10.30
CA THR A 59 20.95 0.56 -9.63
C THR A 59 19.72 0.90 -8.79
N LEU A 60 18.51 0.74 -9.33
CA LEU A 60 17.25 1.01 -8.62
C LEU A 60 17.01 0.05 -7.44
N CYS A 61 17.51 -1.18 -7.53
CA CYS A 61 17.45 -2.17 -6.46
C CYS A 61 18.61 -2.09 -5.46
N LYS A 62 19.54 -1.16 -5.63
CA LYS A 62 20.64 -0.92 -4.70
C LYS A 62 20.12 -0.22 -3.44
N CYS A 63 20.69 -0.53 -2.29
CA CYS A 63 20.46 0.29 -1.10
C CYS A 63 21.06 1.68 -1.32
N PRO A 64 20.30 2.76 -1.06
CA PRO A 64 20.84 4.11 -1.14
C PRO A 64 21.96 4.29 -0.12
N ASP A 65 22.92 5.15 -0.46
CA ASP A 65 24.00 5.50 0.47
C ASP A 65 23.54 6.55 1.49
N LEU A 66 24.14 6.58 2.68
CA LEU A 66 23.76 7.55 3.71
C LEU A 66 24.01 8.99 3.24
N GLU A 67 25.10 9.23 2.50
CA GLU A 67 25.41 10.55 1.95
C GLU A 67 24.44 10.97 0.83
N GLU A 68 23.93 10.01 0.06
CA GLU A 68 22.87 10.24 -0.93
C GLU A 68 21.58 10.68 -0.26
N VAL A 69 21.13 9.92 0.75
CA VAL A 69 19.93 10.27 1.53
C VAL A 69 20.10 11.63 2.21
N LYS A 70 21.27 11.89 2.79
CA LYS A 70 21.58 13.17 3.44
C LYS A 70 21.46 14.33 2.46
N ARG A 71 22.08 14.22 1.29
CA ARG A 71 22.02 15.26 0.26
C ARG A 71 20.58 15.58 -0.13
N ASP A 72 19.75 14.56 -0.30
CA ASP A 72 18.35 14.74 -0.70
C ASP A 72 17.52 15.36 0.42
N VAL A 73 17.77 15.00 1.68
CA VAL A 73 17.14 15.66 2.84
C VAL A 73 17.50 17.14 2.93
N TRP A 74 18.74 17.52 2.61
CA TRP A 74 19.16 18.93 2.58
C TRP A 74 18.61 19.71 1.38
N ALA A 75 18.21 19.01 0.32
CA ALA A 75 17.52 19.61 -0.82
C ALA A 75 16.02 19.86 -0.56
N LEU A 76 15.46 19.36 0.55
CA LEU A 76 14.07 19.61 0.92
C LEU A 76 13.85 21.09 1.25
N ASN A 77 12.73 21.64 0.77
CA ASN A 77 12.29 22.96 1.17
C ASN A 77 11.77 22.92 2.63
N GLY A 78 12.54 23.50 3.56
CA GLY A 78 12.19 23.56 4.97
C GLY A 78 10.88 24.31 5.28
N ASN A 79 10.45 25.21 4.38
CA ASN A 79 9.21 25.97 4.49
C ASN A 79 8.05 25.36 3.71
N SER A 80 8.22 24.15 3.15
CA SER A 80 7.12 23.43 2.53
C SER A 80 6.03 23.12 3.55
N ALA A 81 4.78 23.04 3.07
CA ALA A 81 3.68 22.55 3.89
C ALA A 81 4.01 21.13 4.41
N PRO A 82 3.69 20.83 5.68
CA PRO A 82 3.92 19.51 6.24
C PRO A 82 3.05 18.47 5.54
N GLY A 83 3.54 17.23 5.48
CA GLY A 83 2.78 16.09 4.99
C GLY A 83 1.65 15.68 5.95
N PRO A 84 0.94 14.59 5.65
CA PRO A 84 -0.04 13.99 6.57
C PRO A 84 0.55 13.60 7.94
N ASP A 85 1.87 13.46 8.00
CA ASP A 85 2.65 13.18 9.20
C ASP A 85 2.93 14.41 10.07
N GLY A 86 2.68 15.62 9.56
CA GLY A 86 2.89 16.88 10.28
C GLY A 86 4.34 17.39 10.29
N PHE A 87 5.28 16.75 9.59
CA PHE A 87 6.68 17.16 9.57
C PHE A 87 7.05 17.91 8.29
N THR A 88 7.92 18.92 8.41
CA THR A 88 8.48 19.68 7.27
C THR A 88 9.92 19.26 7.00
N GLY A 89 10.50 19.69 5.87
CA GLY A 89 11.93 19.46 5.57
C GLY A 89 12.88 19.99 6.66
N SER A 90 12.46 21.02 7.42
CA SER A 90 13.25 21.57 8.52
C SER A 90 13.37 20.59 9.70
N PHE A 91 12.37 19.73 9.90
CA PHE A 91 12.44 18.70 10.93
C PHE A 91 13.54 17.67 10.61
N PHE A 92 13.55 17.16 9.38
CA PHE A 92 14.51 16.12 8.97
C PHE A 92 15.95 16.62 8.95
N THR A 93 16.19 17.87 8.56
CA THR A 93 17.51 18.49 8.64
C THR A 93 17.96 18.74 10.08
N SER A 94 17.05 19.16 10.97
CA SER A 94 17.38 19.42 12.39
C SER A 94 17.60 18.14 13.20
N CYS A 95 16.88 17.06 12.87
CA CYS A 95 16.91 15.79 13.59
C CYS A 95 17.77 14.73 12.89
N TRP A 96 18.60 15.11 11.92
CA TRP A 96 19.36 14.18 11.08
C TRP A 96 20.23 13.21 11.88
N ASP A 97 20.82 13.64 13.00
CA ASP A 97 21.68 12.77 13.83
C ASP A 97 20.93 11.53 14.36
N ILE A 98 19.61 11.66 14.56
CA ILE A 98 18.73 10.57 14.99
C ILE A 98 18.20 9.82 13.76
N VAL A 99 17.60 10.56 12.81
CA VAL A 99 16.90 9.98 11.66
C VAL A 99 17.85 9.30 10.67
N GLY A 100 19.02 9.89 10.42
CA GLY A 100 20.03 9.34 9.51
C GLY A 100 20.59 8.01 10.02
N THR A 101 20.80 7.89 11.33
CA THR A 101 21.24 6.65 11.97
C THR A 101 20.22 5.52 11.76
N ASP A 102 18.93 5.80 12.02
CA ASP A 102 17.84 4.82 11.81
C ASP A 102 17.69 4.43 10.33
N THR A 103 17.79 5.41 9.44
CA THR A 103 17.65 5.21 7.99
C THR A 103 18.75 4.30 7.43
N SER A 104 19.98 4.40 7.94
CA SER A 104 21.09 3.53 7.53
C SER A 104 20.95 2.07 8.00
N ALA A 105 20.22 1.83 9.08
CA ALA A 105 20.07 0.51 9.69
C ALA A 105 18.98 -0.33 9.03
N ARG A 106 18.01 0.29 8.35
CA ARG A 106 16.82 -0.40 7.82
C ARG A 106 17.09 -1.04 6.46
N ARG A 107 17.36 -2.34 6.45
CA ARG A 107 17.40 -3.13 5.20
C ARG A 107 15.98 -3.18 4.57
N PRO A 108 15.86 -3.07 3.23
CA PRO A 108 14.58 -3.20 2.55
C PRO A 108 14.00 -4.60 2.74
N TYR A 109 12.76 -4.68 3.25
CA TYR A 109 12.08 -5.95 3.55
C TYR A 109 11.68 -6.75 2.30
N TRP A 110 11.59 -6.11 1.14
CA TRP A 110 11.23 -6.69 -0.18
C TRP A 110 12.35 -7.57 -0.81
N ARG A 111 13.35 -7.98 -0.02
CA ARG A 111 14.44 -8.89 -0.40
C ARG A 111 14.29 -10.30 0.22
N GLN A 112 13.10 -10.64 0.74
CA GLN A 112 12.78 -11.98 1.28
C GLN A 112 12.07 -12.84 0.26
#